data_AF-J0MX69-F1
#
_entry.id   AF-J0MX69-F1
#
_cell.length_a   1.000
_cell.length_b   1.000
_cell.length_c   1.000
_cell.angle_alpha   90.00
_cell.angle_beta   90.00
_cell.angle_gamma   90.00
#
_symmetry.space_group_name_H-M   'P 1'
#
loop_
_entity.id
_entity.type
_entity.pdbx_description
1 polymer ?
#
loop_
_entity_poly.entity_id
_entity_poly.type
_entity_poly.pdbx_seq_one_letter_code
_entity_poly.pdbx_strand_id
1 'polypeptide(L)'
;MSYVVFFEMYGYRPLAVADVRAVFGPGARVDEGTPLEGGFRVGFGGRVFSIREGASPVSTEDFVREFARDKGMGEFTHVFAVEVDGEDFDGLEVEGDGSAVLIERFSALAGRMGGACAMLDMHMQAYDPAADRTYDLSAPAGGGLPPAGPAVVLTWYGVLDGARGRPVERWLGLCSDRYPDLLPHEFERDGRRLPLDERVRDYLVGPDFSEARAVLWNDSVLGAVSFSYPAVLDPGARSSSSQGPAFFDVTCTVLLDTVGQKMGVEEFRGFFTGVAGALGAELATGEVVDGCLDDGGLAQWAPETGPAHWPPTDRVSGVVLGLPVVPVWWVWLGSGYVDVAGGFLGSGVPSSWRVVPGGGGGVLIETSPSPVAHGEAGRGGWFPKEFLPRKRLFGRGWEPARTRPQWGGD
;
A
#
# COMPACT_ATOMS: atom_id res chain seq x y z
N MET A 1 -4.67 29.96 -10.73
CA MET A 1 -4.12 28.67 -10.26
C MET A 1 -5.11 28.19 -9.23
N SER A 2 -5.74 27.04 -9.45
CA SER A 2 -6.55 26.41 -8.39
C SER A 2 -5.58 25.94 -7.31
N TYR A 3 -5.87 26.30 -6.06
CA TYR A 3 -5.20 25.80 -4.86
C TYR A 3 -6.21 24.93 -4.11
N VAL A 4 -5.76 24.00 -3.28
CA VAL A 4 -6.67 23.12 -2.53
C VAL A 4 -6.53 23.42 -1.05
N VAL A 5 -7.67 23.50 -0.37
CA VAL A 5 -7.76 23.69 1.08
C VAL A 5 -8.51 22.51 1.67
N PHE A 6 -8.01 22.00 2.79
CA PHE A 6 -8.67 20.97 3.56
C PHE A 6 -9.26 21.56 4.84
N PHE A 7 -10.51 21.24 5.15
CA PHE A 7 -11.07 21.46 6.48
C PHE A 7 -11.05 20.16 7.25
N GLU A 8 -10.37 20.14 8.39
CA GLU A 8 -10.34 19.01 9.30
C GLU A 8 -11.10 19.31 10.57
N MET A 9 -12.07 18.44 10.88
CA MET A 9 -12.94 18.53 12.03
C MET A 9 -12.58 17.41 13.00
N TYR A 10 -11.99 17.78 14.12
CA TYR A 10 -11.58 16.87 15.17
C TYR A 10 -12.60 16.85 16.30
N GLY A 11 -12.78 15.70 16.97
CA GLY A 11 -13.66 15.62 18.13
C GLY A 11 -13.67 14.26 18.83
N TYR A 12 -14.68 14.05 19.67
CA TYR A 12 -14.78 12.91 20.59
C TYR A 12 -15.99 12.00 20.33
N ARG A 13 -16.77 12.32 19.29
CA ARG A 13 -17.87 11.48 18.81
C ARG A 13 -17.95 11.57 17.28
N PRO A 14 -18.53 10.55 16.61
CA PRO A 14 -18.76 10.61 15.18
C PRO A 14 -19.82 11.68 14.83
N LEU A 15 -19.73 12.20 13.61
CA LEU A 15 -20.79 13.02 13.02
C LEU A 15 -21.97 12.14 12.61
N ALA A 16 -23.19 12.63 12.85
CA ALA A 16 -24.40 12.03 12.30
C ALA A 16 -24.99 12.89 11.18
N VAL A 17 -25.79 12.29 10.28
CA VAL A 17 -26.55 13.02 9.25
C VAL A 17 -27.34 14.20 9.85
N ALA A 18 -27.89 14.04 11.06
CA ALA A 18 -28.63 15.08 11.75
C ALA A 18 -27.74 16.30 12.12
N ASP A 19 -26.49 16.09 12.49
CA ASP A 19 -25.54 17.17 12.76
C ASP A 19 -25.26 17.97 11.49
N VAL A 20 -25.03 17.27 10.38
CA VAL A 20 -24.77 17.87 9.06
C VAL A 20 -25.97 18.68 8.58
N ARG A 21 -27.19 18.13 8.67
CA ARG A 21 -28.42 18.85 8.33
C ARG A 21 -28.67 20.06 9.23
N ALA A 22 -28.37 19.95 10.52
CA ALA A 22 -28.54 21.05 11.46
C ALA A 22 -27.59 22.22 11.16
N VAL A 23 -26.35 21.94 10.73
CA VAL A 23 -25.36 22.97 10.42
C VAL A 23 -25.61 23.61 9.06
N PHE A 24 -25.90 22.83 8.01
CA PHE A 24 -26.07 23.36 6.66
C PHE A 24 -27.50 23.84 6.35
N GLY A 25 -28.46 23.51 7.23
CA GLY A 25 -29.83 24.01 7.17
C GLY A 25 -30.74 23.30 6.15
N PRO A 26 -32.02 23.68 6.10
CA PRO A 26 -33.05 22.96 5.33
C PRO A 26 -32.91 23.05 3.80
N GLY A 27 -32.09 23.98 3.28
CA GLY A 27 -31.80 24.10 1.85
C GLY A 27 -30.67 23.20 1.36
N ALA A 28 -29.95 22.53 2.27
CA ALA A 28 -28.83 21.67 1.91
C ALA A 28 -29.30 20.25 1.60
N ARG A 29 -28.75 19.67 0.52
CA ARG A 29 -28.92 18.25 0.23
C ARG A 29 -27.83 17.47 0.96
N VAL A 30 -28.22 16.59 1.87
CA VAL A 30 -27.28 15.75 2.63
C VAL A 30 -27.57 14.29 2.33
N ASP A 31 -26.65 13.67 1.61
CA ASP A 31 -26.62 12.24 1.31
C ASP A 31 -25.45 11.60 2.09
N GLU A 32 -25.55 10.31 2.40
CA GLU A 32 -24.41 9.57 2.95
C GLU A 32 -23.30 9.46 1.88
N GLY A 33 -22.04 9.43 2.32
CA GLY A 33 -20.87 9.27 1.46
C GLY A 33 -20.87 7.91 0.74
N THR A 34 -19.84 7.66 -0.07
CA THR A 34 -19.67 6.31 -0.61
C THR A 34 -19.44 5.33 0.55
N PRO A 35 -19.88 4.07 0.45
CA PRO A 35 -19.64 3.07 1.49
C PRO A 35 -18.18 2.97 1.88
N LEU A 36 -17.23 3.22 0.97
CA LEU A 36 -15.80 3.12 1.28
C LEU A 36 -15.23 4.33 2.04
N GLU A 37 -15.59 5.55 1.65
CA GLU A 37 -15.00 6.78 2.21
C GLU A 37 -15.66 7.21 3.53
N GLY A 38 -16.86 6.69 3.83
CA GLY A 38 -17.65 7.13 4.98
C GLY A 38 -18.09 8.58 4.85
N GLY A 39 -18.68 9.12 5.93
CA GLY A 39 -19.10 10.52 5.99
C GLY A 39 -20.31 10.86 5.10
N PHE A 40 -20.27 12.02 4.43
CA PHE A 40 -21.45 12.69 3.86
C PHE A 40 -21.12 13.45 2.56
N ARG A 41 -22.07 13.49 1.63
CA ARG A 41 -22.09 14.46 0.53
C ARG A 41 -23.09 15.57 0.83
N VAL A 42 -22.61 16.81 0.78
CA VAL A 42 -23.39 18.00 1.15
C VAL A 42 -23.45 18.96 -0.03
N GLY A 43 -24.64 19.13 -0.60
CA GLY A 43 -24.93 20.19 -1.55
C GLY A 43 -25.28 21.48 -0.82
N PHE A 44 -24.47 22.53 -0.98
CA PHE A 44 -24.64 23.85 -0.33
C PHE A 44 -24.06 24.97 -1.19
N GLY A 45 -24.76 26.11 -1.29
CA GLY A 45 -24.28 27.30 -2.01
C GLY A 45 -23.92 27.07 -3.48
N GLY A 46 -24.67 26.20 -4.17
CA GLY A 46 -24.40 25.83 -5.58
C GLY A 46 -23.28 24.81 -5.77
N ARG A 47 -22.61 24.37 -4.70
CA ARG A 47 -21.49 23.42 -4.71
C ARG A 47 -21.84 22.12 -4.00
N VAL A 48 -21.00 21.10 -4.19
CA VAL A 48 -21.12 19.80 -3.51
C VAL A 48 -19.81 19.48 -2.81
N PHE A 49 -19.86 19.35 -1.49
CA PHE A 49 -18.74 19.02 -0.63
C PHE A 49 -18.79 17.55 -0.21
N SER A 50 -17.64 16.89 -0.19
CA SER A 50 -17.51 15.52 0.34
C SER A 50 -16.84 15.58 1.71
N ILE A 51 -17.62 15.38 2.77
CA ILE A 51 -17.14 15.21 4.14
C ILE A 51 -16.76 13.74 4.30
N ARG A 52 -15.49 13.46 4.47
CA ARG A 52 -14.96 12.09 4.56
C ARG A 52 -14.47 11.80 5.96
N GLU A 53 -14.59 10.56 6.39
CA GLU A 53 -13.99 10.11 7.65
C GLU A 53 -12.48 9.94 7.46
N GLY A 54 -11.70 10.31 8.48
CA GLY A 54 -10.23 10.31 8.42
C GLY A 54 -9.62 11.68 8.17
N ALA A 55 -8.32 11.79 8.44
CA ALA A 55 -7.54 12.99 8.21
C ALA A 55 -7.24 13.20 6.72
N SER A 56 -6.90 14.44 6.37
CA SER A 56 -6.39 14.82 5.05
C SER A 56 -4.94 14.33 4.86
N PRO A 57 -4.46 14.20 3.60
CA PRO A 57 -3.10 13.75 3.31
C PRO A 57 -1.98 14.67 3.85
N VAL A 58 -2.32 15.91 4.22
CA VAL A 58 -1.36 16.91 4.69
C VAL A 58 -1.24 16.96 6.22
N SER A 59 -2.15 16.30 6.94
CA SER A 59 -2.15 16.31 8.40
C SER A 59 -1.10 15.35 8.97
N THR A 60 -0.49 15.76 10.08
CA THR A 60 0.55 14.99 10.77
C THR A 60 0.14 14.72 12.21
N GLU A 61 0.53 13.58 12.77
CA GLU A 61 0.21 13.25 14.16
C GLU A 61 0.70 14.31 15.15
N ASP A 62 1.90 14.87 14.91
CA ASP A 62 2.47 15.91 15.76
C ASP A 62 1.62 17.18 15.76
N PHE A 63 1.13 17.59 14.59
CA PHE A 63 0.19 18.69 14.49
C PHE A 63 -1.08 18.38 15.30
N VAL A 64 -1.69 17.21 15.13
CA VAL A 64 -2.91 16.85 15.86
C VAL A 64 -2.70 16.90 17.37
N ARG A 65 -1.55 16.39 17.85
CA ARG A 65 -1.16 16.44 19.27
C ARG A 65 -0.93 17.87 19.77
N GLU A 66 -0.26 18.72 19.00
CA GLU A 66 -0.04 20.12 19.35
C GLU A 66 -1.34 20.92 19.34
N PHE A 67 -2.16 20.74 18.31
CA PHE A 67 -3.45 21.39 18.16
C PHE A 67 -4.40 21.06 19.32
N ALA A 68 -4.49 19.78 19.71
CA ALA A 68 -5.26 19.37 20.88
C ALA A 68 -4.77 20.07 22.17
N ARG A 69 -3.44 20.10 22.39
CA ARG A 69 -2.83 20.73 23.55
C ARG A 69 -3.16 22.22 23.63
N ASP A 70 -3.00 22.95 22.53
CA ASP A 70 -3.27 24.38 22.45
C ASP A 70 -4.75 24.71 22.71
N LYS A 71 -5.65 23.82 22.29
CA LYS A 71 -7.09 23.91 22.57
C LYS A 71 -7.46 23.56 24.01
N GLY A 72 -6.52 23.10 24.83
CA GLY A 72 -6.81 22.54 26.16
C GLY A 72 -7.65 21.27 26.09
N MET A 73 -7.54 20.54 24.99
CA MET A 73 -8.30 19.35 24.64
C MET A 73 -7.45 18.08 24.83
N GLY A 74 -8.12 16.96 25.06
CA GLY A 74 -7.48 15.65 25.09
C GLY A 74 -7.22 15.11 23.69
N GLU A 75 -6.70 13.89 23.60
CA GLU A 75 -6.53 13.18 22.34
C GLU A 75 -7.89 13.02 21.64
N PHE A 76 -7.97 13.53 20.40
CA PHE A 76 -9.18 13.41 19.59
C PHE A 76 -9.38 11.95 19.16
N THR A 77 -10.62 11.47 19.24
CA THR A 77 -10.95 10.08 18.88
C THR A 77 -11.62 9.97 17.52
N HIS A 78 -12.03 11.09 16.92
CA HIS A 78 -12.63 11.14 15.59
C HIS A 78 -12.13 12.34 14.80
N VAL A 79 -11.96 12.14 13.50
CA VAL A 79 -11.61 13.19 12.53
C VAL A 79 -12.41 13.02 11.25
N PHE A 80 -12.88 14.14 10.70
CA PHE A 80 -13.46 14.22 9.35
C PHE A 80 -12.75 15.30 8.55
N ALA A 81 -12.49 15.03 7.27
CA ALA A 81 -11.83 15.97 6.37
C ALA A 81 -12.72 16.33 5.17
N VAL A 82 -12.66 17.58 4.73
CA VAL A 82 -13.30 18.08 3.50
C VAL A 82 -12.24 18.70 2.63
N GLU A 83 -12.16 18.27 1.38
CA GLU A 83 -11.31 18.89 0.37
C GLU A 83 -12.13 19.92 -0.41
N VAL A 84 -11.61 21.13 -0.54
CA VAL A 84 -12.26 22.26 -1.19
C VAL A 84 -11.28 22.89 -2.18
N ASP A 85 -11.68 22.98 -3.45
CA ASP A 85 -10.94 23.76 -4.44
C ASP A 85 -11.01 25.25 -4.08
N GLY A 86 -9.94 26.00 -4.28
CA GLY A 86 -9.87 27.44 -4.02
C GLY A 86 -10.95 28.23 -4.75
N GLU A 87 -11.37 27.79 -5.95
CA GLU A 87 -12.52 28.41 -6.64
C GLU A 87 -13.85 28.18 -5.92
N ASP A 88 -14.01 27.04 -5.24
CA ASP A 88 -15.18 26.73 -4.41
C ASP A 88 -15.10 27.42 -3.03
N PHE A 89 -13.88 27.61 -2.52
CA PHE A 89 -13.61 28.31 -1.26
C PHE A 89 -13.94 29.80 -1.36
N ASP A 90 -13.51 30.45 -2.45
CA ASP A 90 -13.71 31.88 -2.70
C ASP A 90 -15.07 32.18 -3.36
N GLY A 91 -15.65 31.21 -4.09
CA GLY A 91 -16.74 31.43 -5.07
C GLY A 91 -18.09 30.83 -4.72
N LEU A 92 -18.44 30.73 -3.43
CA LEU A 92 -19.76 30.27 -3.00
C LEU A 92 -20.88 31.26 -3.37
N GLU A 93 -21.99 30.74 -3.89
CA GLU A 93 -23.20 31.54 -4.17
C GLU A 93 -24.04 31.74 -2.89
N VAL A 94 -23.49 32.48 -1.93
CA VAL A 94 -24.14 32.78 -0.64
C VAL A 94 -24.04 34.28 -0.32
N GLU A 95 -24.94 34.81 0.51
CA GLU A 95 -24.84 36.21 0.98
C GLU A 95 -23.66 36.35 1.96
N GLY A 96 -22.59 37.06 1.53
CA GLY A 96 -21.42 37.33 2.36
C GLY A 96 -20.11 36.82 1.75
N ASP A 97 -19.07 36.70 2.59
CA ASP A 97 -17.81 36.08 2.21
C ASP A 97 -17.93 34.55 2.29
N GLY A 98 -17.89 33.88 1.14
CA GLY A 98 -18.04 32.43 1.03
C GLY A 98 -17.05 31.65 1.90
N SER A 99 -15.81 32.13 1.98
CA SER A 99 -14.75 31.49 2.77
C SER A 99 -15.08 31.51 4.27
N ALA A 100 -15.55 32.66 4.77
CA ALA A 100 -15.98 32.82 6.16
C ALA A 100 -17.17 31.93 6.49
N VAL A 101 -18.11 31.75 5.54
CA VAL A 101 -19.25 30.84 5.71
C VAL A 101 -18.79 29.39 5.82
N LEU A 102 -17.84 28.92 5.00
CA LEU A 102 -17.32 27.56 5.12
C LEU A 102 -16.60 27.33 6.44
N ILE A 103 -15.76 28.28 6.85
CA ILE A 103 -15.08 28.25 8.15
C ILE A 103 -16.11 28.13 9.28
N GLU A 104 -17.17 28.93 9.25
CA GLU A 104 -18.26 28.88 10.24
C GLU A 104 -18.94 27.49 10.25
N ARG A 105 -19.31 26.96 9.08
CA ARG A 105 -20.04 25.67 8.98
C ARG A 105 -19.17 24.51 9.45
N PHE A 106 -17.94 24.38 8.98
CA PHE A 106 -17.07 23.27 9.39
C PHE A 106 -16.64 23.40 10.86
N SER A 107 -16.43 24.63 11.37
CA SER A 107 -16.22 24.86 12.81
C SER A 107 -17.45 24.45 13.64
N ALA A 108 -18.65 24.75 13.16
CA ALA A 108 -19.90 24.33 13.81
C ALA A 108 -20.05 22.80 13.83
N LEU A 109 -19.63 22.09 12.76
CA LEU A 109 -19.60 20.63 12.75
C LEU A 109 -18.59 20.06 13.74
N ALA A 110 -17.37 20.59 13.80
CA ALA A 110 -16.39 20.16 14.80
C ALA A 110 -16.92 20.41 16.23
N GLY A 111 -17.60 21.54 16.46
CA GLY A 111 -18.28 21.84 17.71
C GLY A 111 -19.38 20.82 18.07
N ARG A 112 -20.11 20.29 17.07
CA ARG A 112 -21.06 19.18 17.30
C ARG A 112 -20.34 17.93 17.77
N MET A 113 -19.16 17.63 17.24
CA MET A 113 -18.30 16.51 17.68
C MET A 113 -17.65 16.75 19.05
N GLY A 114 -17.83 17.94 19.64
CA GLY A 114 -17.21 18.34 20.89
C GLY A 114 -15.73 18.72 20.76
N GLY A 115 -15.25 19.02 19.56
CA GLY A 115 -13.85 19.38 19.30
C GLY A 115 -13.69 20.65 18.49
N ALA A 116 -12.69 20.67 17.60
CA ALA A 116 -12.21 21.87 16.93
C ALA A 116 -11.93 21.64 15.44
N CYS A 117 -12.00 22.71 14.65
CA CYS A 117 -11.73 22.69 13.22
C CYS A 117 -10.38 23.36 12.93
N ALA A 118 -9.62 22.78 12.02
CA ALA A 118 -8.44 23.39 11.42
C ALA A 118 -8.60 23.44 9.90
N MET A 119 -7.93 24.39 9.27
CA MET A 119 -7.87 24.56 7.82
C MET A 119 -6.44 24.32 7.36
N LEU A 120 -6.21 23.34 6.49
CA LEU A 120 -4.89 22.94 6.04
C LEU A 120 -4.74 23.24 4.55
N ASP A 121 -3.56 23.65 4.12
CA ASP A 121 -3.26 23.90 2.72
C ASP A 121 -2.16 22.98 2.17
N MET A 122 -2.00 22.99 0.85
CA MET A 122 -0.99 22.20 0.16
C MET A 122 0.45 22.69 0.37
N HIS A 123 0.65 23.82 1.06
CA HIS A 123 1.97 24.33 1.44
C HIS A 123 2.40 23.83 2.82
N MET A 124 1.73 22.79 3.34
CA MET A 124 2.01 22.22 4.66
C MET A 124 1.83 23.26 5.77
N GLN A 125 0.77 24.06 5.69
CA GLN A 125 0.35 24.94 6.77
C GLN A 125 -1.02 24.52 7.30
N ALA A 126 -1.20 24.57 8.63
CA ALA A 126 -2.52 24.51 9.24
C ALA A 126 -2.87 25.85 9.87
N TYR A 127 -4.12 26.27 9.75
CA TYR A 127 -4.68 27.47 10.33
C TYR A 127 -5.82 27.10 11.27
N ASP A 128 -5.80 27.66 12.47
CA ASP A 128 -6.86 27.59 13.45
C ASP A 128 -7.72 28.85 13.37
N PRO A 129 -8.93 28.78 12.78
CA PRO A 129 -9.76 29.97 12.60
C PRO A 129 -10.28 30.56 13.90
N ALA A 130 -10.34 29.78 14.98
CA ALA A 130 -10.88 30.24 16.26
C ALA A 130 -9.83 30.96 17.12
N ALA A 131 -8.55 30.63 16.95
CA ALA A 131 -7.44 31.27 17.67
C ALA A 131 -6.64 32.26 16.80
N ASP A 132 -6.96 32.35 15.51
CA ASP A 132 -6.21 33.11 14.50
C ASP A 132 -4.71 32.77 14.53
N ARG A 133 -4.42 31.46 14.49
CA ARG A 133 -3.07 30.92 14.65
C ARG A 133 -2.71 30.00 13.50
N THR A 134 -1.47 30.07 13.03
CA THR A 134 -0.92 29.19 12.00
C THR A 134 0.11 28.22 12.62
N TYR A 135 0.12 27.00 12.11
CA TYR A 135 1.04 25.92 12.40
C TYR A 135 1.82 25.59 11.13
N ASP A 136 3.13 25.41 11.28
CA ASP A 136 3.99 24.97 10.19
C ASP A 136 4.10 23.44 10.23
N LEU A 137 3.45 22.77 9.28
CA LEU A 137 3.49 21.32 9.11
C LEU A 137 4.73 20.88 8.31
N SER A 138 5.45 21.82 7.69
CA SER A 138 6.68 21.56 6.94
C SER A 138 7.90 21.41 7.83
N ALA A 139 7.79 21.86 9.10
CA ALA A 139 8.80 21.61 10.11
C ALA A 139 8.88 20.09 10.32
N PRO A 140 9.96 19.41 9.89
CA PRO A 140 10.08 17.99 10.16
C PRO A 140 10.08 17.80 11.68
N ALA A 141 9.31 16.82 12.16
CA ALA A 141 9.62 16.19 13.44
C ALA A 141 11.14 15.96 13.45
N GLY A 142 11.84 16.50 14.45
CA GLY A 142 13.27 16.78 14.36
C GLY A 142 14.11 15.66 13.72
N GLY A 143 14.95 16.03 12.75
CA GLY A 143 15.93 15.17 12.09
C GLY A 143 15.35 14.34 10.95
N GLY A 144 16.03 14.30 9.79
CA GLY A 144 15.69 13.31 8.77
C GLY A 144 15.77 11.90 9.35
N LEU A 145 14.95 10.98 8.82
CA LEU A 145 14.93 9.60 9.31
C LEU A 145 16.35 9.02 9.32
N PRO A 146 16.74 8.29 10.38
CA PRO A 146 18.05 7.69 10.44
C PRO A 146 18.22 6.65 9.30
N PRO A 147 19.45 6.49 8.78
CA PRO A 147 19.73 5.37 7.88
C PRO A 147 19.44 4.06 8.62
N ALA A 148 18.72 3.16 7.96
CA ALA A 148 18.46 1.83 8.49
C ALA A 148 19.63 0.88 8.25
N GLY A 149 19.64 -0.22 9.00
CA GLY A 149 20.38 -1.43 8.64
C GLY A 149 19.84 -2.07 7.35
N PRO A 150 20.36 -3.25 6.97
CA PRO A 150 19.94 -3.94 5.75
C PRO A 150 18.44 -4.30 5.82
N ALA A 151 17.78 -4.18 4.67
CA ALA A 151 16.35 -4.49 4.50
C ALA A 151 16.16 -5.68 3.56
N VAL A 152 14.98 -6.28 3.57
CA VAL A 152 14.57 -7.32 2.61
C VAL A 152 13.33 -6.86 1.87
N VAL A 153 13.43 -6.84 0.55
CA VAL A 153 12.28 -6.69 -0.35
C VAL A 153 11.74 -8.08 -0.64
N LEU A 154 10.52 -8.34 -0.18
CA LEU A 154 9.78 -9.55 -0.48
C LEU A 154 8.81 -9.28 -1.63
N THR A 155 8.81 -10.15 -2.63
CA THR A 155 7.81 -10.11 -3.70
C THR A 155 7.28 -11.49 -4.00
N TRP A 156 5.96 -11.62 -4.14
CA TRP A 156 5.27 -12.85 -4.56
C TRP A 156 4.53 -12.57 -5.88
N TYR A 157 4.71 -13.45 -6.86
CA TYR A 157 4.08 -13.39 -8.17
C TYR A 157 3.12 -14.56 -8.33
N GLY A 158 1.89 -14.30 -8.73
CA GLY A 158 0.87 -15.34 -8.91
C GLY A 158 -0.02 -15.10 -10.11
N VAL A 159 -0.71 -16.16 -10.53
CA VAL A 159 -1.77 -16.06 -11.54
C VAL A 159 -3.04 -15.63 -10.84
N LEU A 160 -3.65 -14.55 -11.34
CA LEU A 160 -4.94 -14.08 -10.87
C LEU A 160 -6.04 -15.02 -11.37
N ASP A 161 -6.48 -15.92 -10.50
CA ASP A 161 -7.61 -16.82 -10.73
C ASP A 161 -8.86 -16.31 -9.97
N GLY A 162 -9.81 -15.73 -10.70
CA GLY A 162 -11.07 -15.22 -10.17
C GLY A 162 -11.04 -13.74 -9.79
N ALA A 163 -11.62 -13.40 -8.64
CA ALA A 163 -11.81 -12.02 -8.19
C ALA A 163 -10.47 -11.34 -7.86
N ARG A 164 -10.36 -10.03 -8.18
CA ARG A 164 -9.17 -9.21 -7.91
C ARG A 164 -8.79 -9.16 -6.45
N GLY A 165 -9.76 -9.13 -5.54
CA GLY A 165 -9.51 -9.09 -4.10
C GLY A 165 -9.02 -10.39 -3.47
N ARG A 166 -9.01 -11.51 -4.22
CA ARG A 166 -8.66 -12.83 -3.68
C ARG A 166 -7.25 -12.92 -3.09
N PRO A 167 -6.20 -12.28 -3.67
CA PRO A 167 -4.88 -12.20 -3.03
C PRO A 167 -4.91 -11.47 -1.68
N VAL A 168 -5.67 -10.38 -1.55
CA VAL A 168 -5.86 -9.66 -0.29
C VAL A 168 -6.57 -10.56 0.73
N GLU A 169 -7.66 -11.20 0.35
CA GLU A 169 -8.39 -12.14 1.20
C GLU A 169 -7.48 -13.25 1.76
N ARG A 170 -6.69 -13.89 0.87
CA ARG A 170 -5.74 -14.95 1.24
C ARG A 170 -4.64 -14.45 2.17
N TRP A 171 -4.13 -13.25 1.92
CA TRP A 171 -3.14 -12.62 2.79
C TRP A 171 -3.70 -12.38 4.19
N LEU A 172 -4.87 -11.71 4.27
CA LEU A 172 -5.52 -11.38 5.53
C LEU A 172 -5.87 -12.65 6.31
N GLY A 173 -6.43 -13.67 5.66
CA GLY A 173 -6.74 -14.95 6.30
C GLY A 173 -5.50 -15.62 6.87
N LEU A 174 -4.40 -15.65 6.12
CA LEU A 174 -3.14 -16.20 6.60
C LEU A 174 -2.60 -15.45 7.84
N CYS A 175 -2.57 -14.11 7.80
CA CYS A 175 -2.11 -13.31 8.92
C CYS A 175 -3.02 -13.51 10.14
N SER A 176 -4.34 -13.44 9.97
CA SER A 176 -5.29 -13.67 11.06
C SER A 176 -5.13 -15.03 11.72
N ASP A 177 -4.88 -16.09 10.94
CA ASP A 177 -4.79 -17.46 11.46
C ASP A 177 -3.44 -17.79 12.10
N ARG A 178 -2.33 -17.25 11.56
CA ARG A 178 -0.97 -17.72 11.91
C ARG A 178 0.01 -16.61 12.30
N TYR A 179 -0.23 -15.37 11.88
CA TYR A 179 0.70 -14.26 12.08
C TYR A 179 -0.06 -12.97 12.46
N PRO A 180 -0.74 -12.95 13.62
CA PRO A 180 -1.61 -11.83 14.01
C PRO A 180 -0.85 -10.50 14.10
N ASP A 181 0.42 -10.51 14.50
CA ASP A 181 1.27 -9.32 14.57
C ASP A 181 1.63 -8.74 13.18
N LEU A 182 1.44 -9.53 12.12
CA LEU A 182 1.66 -9.14 10.73
C LEU A 182 0.35 -8.81 10.00
N LEU A 183 -0.78 -8.77 10.73
CA LEU A 183 -2.06 -8.38 10.15
C LEU A 183 -2.03 -6.88 9.81
N PRO A 184 -2.36 -6.48 8.59
CA PRO A 184 -2.54 -5.06 8.27
C PRO A 184 -3.76 -4.47 9.00
N HIS A 185 -3.65 -3.20 9.37
CA HIS A 185 -4.69 -2.46 10.09
C HIS A 185 -5.21 -1.25 9.31
N GLU A 186 -4.51 -0.82 8.25
CA GLU A 186 -4.94 0.29 7.41
C GLU A 186 -4.87 -0.07 5.92
N PHE A 187 -5.66 0.61 5.11
CA PHE A 187 -5.68 0.57 3.65
C PHE A 187 -5.41 1.96 3.11
N GLU A 188 -4.46 2.09 2.19
CA GLU A 188 -4.15 3.35 1.54
C GLU A 188 -4.93 3.52 0.24
N ARG A 189 -5.61 4.67 0.14
CA ARG A 189 -6.34 5.09 -1.06
C ARG A 189 -6.20 6.60 -1.24
N ASP A 190 -5.86 7.04 -2.45
CA ASP A 190 -5.72 8.47 -2.81
C ASP A 190 -4.82 9.25 -1.84
N GLY A 191 -3.72 8.62 -1.39
CA GLY A 191 -2.76 9.22 -0.46
C GLY A 191 -3.23 9.30 1.00
N ARG A 192 -4.33 8.64 1.36
CA ARG A 192 -4.88 8.58 2.73
C ARG A 192 -4.85 7.16 3.25
N ARG A 193 -4.61 7.00 4.56
CA ARG A 193 -4.75 5.71 5.25
C ARG A 193 -6.12 5.63 5.93
N LEU A 194 -6.88 4.60 5.59
CA LEU A 194 -8.20 4.29 6.12
C LEU A 194 -8.10 3.07 7.04
N PRO A 195 -8.81 3.01 8.18
CA PRO A 195 -8.88 1.79 8.99
C PRO A 195 -9.37 0.59 8.18
N LEU A 196 -8.71 -0.56 8.32
CA LEU A 196 -9.06 -1.82 7.64
C LEU A 196 -10.20 -2.55 8.38
N ASP A 197 -11.34 -1.88 8.48
CA ASP A 197 -12.58 -2.40 9.06
C ASP A 197 -13.32 -3.37 8.12
N GLU A 198 -14.46 -3.92 8.56
CA GLU A 198 -15.27 -4.87 7.79
C GLU A 198 -15.71 -4.30 6.43
N ARG A 199 -16.01 -3.01 6.38
CA ARG A 199 -16.49 -2.30 5.19
C ARG A 199 -15.39 -2.12 4.15
N VAL A 200 -14.17 -1.78 4.56
CA VAL A 200 -13.01 -1.74 3.66
C VAL A 200 -12.66 -3.15 3.19
N ARG A 201 -12.75 -4.16 4.06
CA ARG A 201 -12.54 -5.56 3.68
C ARG A 201 -13.54 -6.01 2.62
N ASP A 202 -14.83 -5.74 2.82
CA ASP A 202 -15.90 -6.06 1.88
C ASP A 202 -15.69 -5.37 0.53
N TYR A 203 -15.22 -4.13 0.52
CA TYR A 203 -14.84 -3.44 -0.71
C TYR A 203 -13.69 -4.15 -1.42
N LEU A 204 -12.58 -4.41 -0.72
CA LEU A 204 -11.37 -4.99 -1.31
C LEU A 204 -11.62 -6.36 -1.93
N VAL A 205 -12.49 -7.18 -1.33
CA VAL A 205 -12.85 -8.51 -1.83
C VAL A 205 -14.09 -8.52 -2.73
N GLY A 206 -14.81 -7.40 -2.77
CA GLY A 206 -16.07 -7.24 -3.49
C GLY A 206 -15.90 -7.05 -5.00
N PRO A 207 -17.02 -7.14 -5.75
CA PRO A 207 -17.02 -6.97 -7.20
C PRO A 207 -16.69 -5.52 -7.63
N ASP A 208 -16.84 -4.56 -6.74
CA ASP A 208 -16.59 -3.13 -7.00
C ASP A 208 -15.11 -2.76 -6.96
N PHE A 209 -14.23 -3.66 -6.50
CA PHE A 209 -12.79 -3.43 -6.49
C PHE A 209 -12.20 -3.49 -7.90
N SER A 210 -12.01 -2.31 -8.49
CA SER A 210 -11.48 -2.15 -9.85
C SER A 210 -10.05 -1.56 -9.91
N GLU A 211 -9.43 -1.31 -8.77
CA GLU A 211 -8.15 -0.62 -8.71
C GLU A 211 -7.01 -1.48 -9.28
N ALA A 212 -6.01 -0.84 -9.89
CA ALA A 212 -4.82 -1.51 -10.40
C ALA A 212 -3.79 -1.83 -9.30
N ARG A 213 -3.98 -1.23 -8.12
CA ARG A 213 -3.13 -1.41 -6.95
C ARG A 213 -3.97 -1.28 -5.68
N ALA A 214 -3.65 -2.06 -4.65
CA ALA A 214 -4.08 -1.83 -3.28
C ALA A 214 -2.86 -1.80 -2.36
N VAL A 215 -2.83 -0.94 -1.36
CA VAL A 215 -1.73 -0.88 -0.40
C VAL A 215 -2.31 -1.03 1.00
N LEU A 216 -1.85 -2.05 1.74
CA LEU A 216 -2.24 -2.28 3.12
C LEU A 216 -1.06 -1.97 4.03
N TRP A 217 -1.33 -1.44 5.22
CA TRP A 217 -0.28 -1.05 6.17
C TRP A 217 -0.32 -1.91 7.42
N ASN A 218 0.84 -2.43 7.80
CA ASN A 218 1.12 -3.02 9.09
C ASN A 218 2.22 -2.19 9.77
N ASP A 219 2.00 -1.82 11.02
CA ASP A 219 2.84 -0.93 11.81
C ASP A 219 3.90 -1.66 12.65
N SER A 220 3.92 -3.00 12.62
CA SER A 220 4.79 -3.82 13.44
C SER A 220 6.09 -4.21 12.74
N VAL A 221 5.99 -4.78 11.53
CA VAL A 221 7.15 -5.33 10.79
C VAL A 221 7.09 -5.03 9.29
N LEU A 222 5.91 -5.16 8.66
CA LEU A 222 5.83 -5.21 7.20
C LEU A 222 5.82 -3.84 6.52
N GLY A 223 5.38 -2.80 7.22
CA GLY A 223 5.13 -1.50 6.62
C GLY A 223 4.05 -1.58 5.53
N ALA A 224 4.30 -0.94 4.40
CA ALA A 224 3.43 -0.99 3.23
C ALA A 224 3.52 -2.34 2.49
N VAL A 225 2.38 -3.02 2.39
CA VAL A 225 2.16 -4.21 1.58
C VAL A 225 1.39 -3.82 0.33
N SER A 226 2.07 -3.79 -0.81
CA SER A 226 1.53 -3.41 -2.10
C SER A 226 1.06 -4.62 -2.89
N PHE A 227 -0.21 -4.65 -3.26
CA PHE A 227 -0.81 -5.60 -4.19
C PHE A 227 -0.97 -4.91 -5.54
N SER A 228 -0.31 -5.42 -6.58
CA SER A 228 -0.40 -4.89 -7.94
C SER A 228 -1.16 -5.88 -8.82
N TYR A 229 -2.09 -5.35 -9.61
CA TYR A 229 -2.98 -6.13 -10.48
C TYR A 229 -2.76 -5.75 -11.95
N PRO A 230 -3.07 -6.65 -12.90
CA PRO A 230 -2.94 -6.33 -14.31
C PRO A 230 -3.93 -5.22 -14.69
N ALA A 231 -3.48 -4.33 -15.57
CA ALA A 231 -4.31 -3.23 -16.06
C ALA A 231 -5.59 -3.79 -16.72
N VAL A 232 -6.74 -3.21 -16.41
CA VAL A 232 -8.00 -3.54 -17.10
C VAL A 232 -7.83 -3.13 -18.56
N LEU A 233 -7.86 -4.09 -19.49
CA LEU A 233 -8.07 -3.76 -20.90
C LEU A 233 -9.52 -3.30 -21.06
N ASP A 234 -9.69 -2.16 -21.72
CA ASP A 234 -10.95 -1.48 -21.97
C ASP A 234 -12.06 -2.48 -22.40
N PRO A 235 -13.24 -2.52 -21.75
CA PRO A 235 -14.32 -3.48 -22.08
C PRO A 235 -14.80 -3.40 -23.54
N GLY A 236 -14.50 -2.31 -24.25
CA GLY A 236 -14.78 -2.11 -25.67
C GLY A 236 -13.76 -2.75 -26.63
N ALA A 237 -12.63 -3.25 -26.14
CA ALA A 237 -11.66 -3.97 -26.93
C ALA A 237 -12.22 -5.35 -27.30
N ARG A 238 -12.74 -5.47 -28.53
CA ARG A 238 -13.26 -6.73 -29.08
C ARG A 238 -12.32 -7.89 -28.75
N SER A 239 -12.88 -8.89 -28.09
CA SER A 239 -12.27 -10.16 -27.73
C SER A 239 -11.41 -10.72 -28.86
N SER A 240 -10.08 -10.67 -28.70
CA SER A 240 -9.21 -11.68 -29.30
C SER A 240 -8.99 -12.76 -28.24
N SER A 241 -9.34 -13.99 -28.58
CA SER A 241 -9.22 -15.22 -27.78
C SER A 241 -7.75 -15.64 -27.52
N SER A 242 -6.92 -14.69 -27.12
CA SER A 242 -5.47 -14.84 -26.94
C SER A 242 -4.94 -13.95 -25.80
N GLN A 243 -5.79 -13.62 -24.84
CA GLN A 243 -5.32 -13.04 -23.57
C GLN A 243 -4.84 -14.19 -22.70
N GLY A 244 -3.51 -14.30 -22.54
CA GLY A 244 -2.90 -15.23 -21.59
C GLY A 244 -3.32 -14.93 -20.14
N PRO A 245 -2.82 -15.71 -19.17
CA PRO A 245 -3.14 -15.51 -17.75
C PRO A 245 -2.77 -14.10 -17.28
N ALA A 246 -3.67 -13.50 -16.51
CA ALA A 246 -3.45 -12.24 -15.80
C ALA A 246 -2.60 -12.51 -14.56
N PHE A 247 -1.46 -11.82 -14.39
CA PHE A 247 -0.60 -11.96 -13.21
C PHE A 247 -0.80 -10.81 -12.22
N PHE A 248 -0.69 -11.13 -10.93
CA PHE A 248 -0.58 -10.16 -9.84
C PHE A 248 0.79 -10.28 -9.18
N ASP A 249 1.21 -9.21 -8.51
CA ASP A 249 2.32 -9.25 -7.55
C ASP A 249 1.91 -8.67 -6.20
N VAL A 250 2.56 -9.16 -5.14
CA VAL A 250 2.48 -8.60 -3.79
C VAL A 250 3.89 -8.27 -3.36
N THR A 251 4.14 -7.06 -2.86
CA THR A 251 5.47 -6.60 -2.46
C THR A 251 5.44 -5.87 -1.12
N CYS A 252 6.40 -6.17 -0.24
CA CYS A 252 6.66 -5.38 0.97
C CYS A 252 8.18 -5.28 1.23
N THR A 253 8.61 -4.25 1.96
CA THR A 253 10.02 -4.07 2.34
C THR A 253 10.11 -4.05 3.86
N VAL A 254 11.01 -4.87 4.43
CA VAL A 254 11.14 -5.01 5.88
C VAL A 254 12.57 -4.76 6.32
N LEU A 255 12.77 -4.20 7.51
CA LEU A 255 14.11 -4.08 8.11
C LEU A 255 14.50 -5.41 8.78
N LEU A 256 15.72 -5.89 8.53
CA LEU A 256 16.21 -7.14 9.13
C LEU A 256 16.35 -7.03 10.65
N ASP A 257 16.73 -5.86 11.14
CA ASP A 257 16.82 -5.62 12.59
C ASP A 257 15.45 -5.72 13.24
N THR A 258 14.40 -5.14 12.62
CA THR A 258 13.02 -5.27 13.09
C THR A 258 12.56 -6.72 13.09
N VAL A 259 12.82 -7.46 12.01
CA VAL A 259 12.54 -8.91 11.95
C VAL A 259 13.24 -9.64 13.08
N GLY A 260 14.53 -9.38 13.32
CA GLY A 260 15.31 -10.00 14.38
C GLY A 260 14.78 -9.71 15.79
N GLN A 261 14.26 -8.51 16.02
CA GLN A 261 13.72 -8.08 17.30
C GLN A 261 12.30 -8.62 17.57
N LYS A 262 11.47 -8.75 16.53
CA LYS A 262 10.03 -9.02 16.68
C LYS A 262 9.63 -10.49 16.51
N MET A 263 10.30 -11.25 15.63
CA MET A 263 9.90 -12.63 15.30
C MET A 263 11.07 -13.60 15.01
N GLY A 264 12.20 -13.07 14.57
CA GLY A 264 13.35 -13.86 14.14
C GLY A 264 13.24 -14.39 12.70
N VAL A 265 14.40 -14.66 12.10
CA VAL A 265 14.53 -14.98 10.66
C VAL A 265 13.85 -16.31 10.29
N GLU A 266 13.88 -17.31 11.16
CA GLU A 266 13.26 -18.62 10.88
C GLU A 266 11.73 -18.54 10.82
N GLU A 267 11.11 -17.79 11.73
CA GLU A 267 9.67 -17.53 11.70
C GLU A 267 9.30 -16.66 10.51
N PHE A 268 10.10 -15.64 10.19
CA PHE A 268 9.89 -14.77 9.04
C PHE A 268 9.99 -15.53 7.71
N ARG A 269 10.91 -16.51 7.61
CA ARG A 269 10.98 -17.43 6.48
C ARG A 269 9.74 -18.33 6.40
N GLY A 270 9.22 -18.75 7.56
CA GLY A 270 7.94 -19.45 7.67
C GLY A 270 6.78 -18.62 7.13
N PHE A 271 6.73 -17.34 7.48
CA PHE A 271 5.77 -16.38 6.93
C PHE A 271 5.93 -16.24 5.41
N PHE A 272 7.14 -16.01 4.92
CA PHE A 272 7.42 -15.86 3.48
C PHE A 272 6.93 -17.05 2.64
N THR A 273 7.22 -18.26 3.10
CA THR A 273 6.77 -19.50 2.44
C THR A 273 5.28 -19.78 2.63
N GLY A 274 4.74 -19.44 3.81
CA GLY A 274 3.32 -19.52 4.10
C GLY A 274 2.48 -18.63 3.19
N VAL A 275 2.91 -17.38 2.96
CA VAL A 275 2.30 -16.44 2.04
C VAL A 275 2.36 -16.97 0.61
N ALA A 276 3.51 -17.48 0.17
CA ALA A 276 3.65 -18.04 -1.18
C ALA A 276 2.63 -19.16 -1.44
N GLY A 277 2.47 -20.07 -0.46
CA GLY A 277 1.46 -21.12 -0.53
C GLY A 277 0.02 -20.59 -0.49
N ALA A 278 -0.29 -19.65 0.42
CA ALA A 278 -1.64 -19.10 0.57
C ALA A 278 -2.09 -18.32 -0.67
N LEU A 279 -1.19 -17.52 -1.26
CA LEU A 279 -1.44 -16.77 -2.48
C LEU A 279 -1.55 -17.68 -3.71
N GLY A 280 -1.03 -18.91 -3.65
CA GLY A 280 -0.84 -19.74 -4.83
C GLY A 280 0.17 -19.10 -5.78
N ALA A 281 1.27 -18.59 -5.23
CA ALA A 281 2.32 -17.96 -6.01
C ALA A 281 2.95 -18.97 -6.98
N GLU A 282 3.46 -18.46 -8.09
CA GLU A 282 4.31 -19.18 -9.04
C GLU A 282 5.79 -18.98 -8.69
N LEU A 283 6.13 -17.79 -8.20
CA LEU A 283 7.47 -17.40 -7.80
C LEU A 283 7.38 -16.45 -6.62
N ALA A 284 8.27 -16.57 -5.65
CA ALA A 284 8.51 -15.51 -4.67
C ALA A 284 10.00 -15.27 -4.47
N THR A 285 10.36 -14.03 -4.14
CA THR A 285 11.75 -13.59 -3.96
C THR A 285 11.89 -12.78 -2.68
N GLY A 286 12.97 -13.01 -1.94
CA GLY A 286 13.43 -12.17 -0.84
C GLY A 286 14.83 -11.66 -1.14
N GLU A 287 14.93 -10.38 -1.49
CA GLU A 287 16.18 -9.72 -1.87
C GLU A 287 16.63 -8.78 -0.76
N VAL A 288 17.90 -8.91 -0.35
CA VAL A 288 18.50 -8.00 0.62
C VAL A 288 18.96 -6.73 -0.09
N VAL A 289 18.52 -5.58 0.41
CA VAL A 289 18.86 -4.25 -0.09
C VAL A 289 19.43 -3.39 1.04
N ASP A 290 20.26 -2.42 0.66
CA ASP A 290 20.87 -1.45 1.58
C ASP A 290 20.37 -0.03 1.28
N GLY A 291 20.48 0.84 2.27
CA GLY A 291 20.19 2.27 2.12
C GLY A 291 18.72 2.62 2.25
N CYS A 292 17.90 1.81 2.93
CA CYS A 292 16.59 2.24 3.41
C CYS A 292 16.74 3.17 4.63
N LEU A 293 15.68 3.93 4.93
CA LEU A 293 15.55 4.70 6.16
C LEU A 293 14.70 3.93 7.17
N ASP A 294 14.95 4.19 8.46
CA ASP A 294 14.21 3.59 9.57
C ASP A 294 13.14 4.57 10.08
N ASP A 295 11.89 4.26 9.80
CA ASP A 295 10.70 4.96 10.30
C ASP A 295 10.06 4.14 11.43
N GLY A 296 10.59 4.28 12.65
CA GLY A 296 10.04 3.62 13.83
C GLY A 296 10.08 2.08 13.78
N GLY A 297 11.05 1.51 13.07
CA GLY A 297 11.18 0.08 12.80
C GLY A 297 10.63 -0.35 11.43
N LEU A 298 10.03 0.56 10.67
CA LEU A 298 9.52 0.29 9.33
C LEU A 298 10.50 0.77 8.26
N ALA A 299 10.61 0.00 7.19
CA ALA A 299 11.50 0.34 6.09
C ALA A 299 10.88 1.42 5.20
N GLN A 300 11.57 2.54 5.02
CA GLN A 300 11.24 3.54 4.01
C GLN A 300 12.29 3.59 2.91
N TRP A 301 11.85 3.59 1.65
CA TRP A 301 12.74 3.69 0.50
C TRP A 301 13.39 5.08 0.45
N ALA A 302 14.72 5.11 0.38
CA ALA A 302 15.49 6.34 0.25
C ALA A 302 15.95 6.53 -1.20
N PRO A 303 16.30 7.76 -1.64
CA PRO A 303 16.87 8.00 -2.96
C PRO A 303 18.16 7.20 -3.24
N GLU A 304 18.93 6.91 -2.20
CA GLU A 304 20.15 6.10 -2.23
C GLU A 304 19.90 4.59 -2.21
N THR A 305 18.68 4.13 -1.91
CA THR A 305 18.33 2.72 -2.03
C THR A 305 18.45 2.30 -3.48
N GLY A 306 19.30 1.32 -3.76
CA GLY A 306 19.41 0.74 -5.11
C GLY A 306 18.10 0.04 -5.51
N PRO A 307 17.78 -0.03 -6.82
CA PRO A 307 16.58 -0.75 -7.26
C PRO A 307 16.68 -2.23 -6.89
N ALA A 308 15.59 -2.79 -6.37
CA ALA A 308 15.46 -4.22 -6.22
C ALA A 308 15.54 -4.89 -7.60
N HIS A 309 16.21 -6.04 -7.67
CA HIS A 309 16.37 -6.86 -8.86
C HIS A 309 15.15 -7.75 -9.08
N TRP A 310 14.00 -7.11 -9.27
CA TRP A 310 12.76 -7.81 -9.60
C TRP A 310 12.92 -8.69 -10.86
N PRO A 311 12.38 -9.92 -10.84
CA PRO A 311 12.20 -10.71 -12.04
C PRO A 311 11.61 -9.85 -13.17
N PRO A 312 12.21 -9.84 -14.36
CA PRO A 312 11.61 -9.19 -15.50
C PRO A 312 10.20 -9.74 -15.77
N THR A 313 9.22 -8.87 -15.95
CA THR A 313 7.85 -9.22 -16.29
C THR A 313 7.48 -8.70 -17.68
N ASP A 314 6.52 -9.38 -18.33
CA ASP A 314 5.88 -8.85 -19.52
C ASP A 314 5.04 -7.62 -19.14
N ARG A 315 5.19 -6.52 -19.88
CA ARG A 315 4.58 -5.23 -19.53
C ARG A 315 3.06 -5.20 -19.66
N VAL A 316 2.48 -6.13 -20.42
CA VAL A 316 1.04 -6.15 -20.71
C VAL A 316 0.32 -7.15 -19.83
N SER A 317 0.84 -8.38 -19.78
CA SER A 317 0.24 -9.49 -19.03
C SER A 317 0.70 -9.59 -17.58
N GLY A 318 1.81 -8.94 -17.22
CA GLY A 318 2.45 -9.08 -15.91
C GLY A 318 3.21 -10.40 -15.73
N VAL A 319 3.18 -11.29 -16.74
CA VAL A 319 3.77 -12.64 -16.66
C VAL A 319 5.27 -12.55 -16.36
N VAL A 320 5.71 -13.31 -15.36
CA VAL A 320 7.13 -13.47 -15.02
C VAL A 320 7.88 -14.10 -16.19
N LEU A 321 8.94 -13.44 -16.64
CA LEU A 321 9.71 -13.86 -17.81
C LEU A 321 10.75 -14.93 -17.49
N GLY A 322 11.00 -15.22 -16.21
CA GLY A 322 11.96 -16.22 -15.74
C GLY A 322 12.37 -15.92 -14.30
N LEU A 323 13.37 -16.65 -13.81
CA LEU A 323 13.92 -16.42 -12.46
C LEU A 323 14.73 -15.10 -12.41
N PRO A 324 14.99 -14.56 -11.21
CA PRO A 324 15.91 -13.44 -11.03
C PRO A 324 17.22 -13.65 -11.81
N VAL A 325 17.68 -12.62 -12.53
CA VAL A 325 18.91 -12.71 -13.33
C VAL A 325 20.17 -12.78 -12.46
N VAL A 326 20.01 -12.46 -11.19
CA VAL A 326 21.01 -12.45 -10.13
C VAL A 326 20.51 -13.30 -8.95
N PRO A 327 21.40 -13.94 -8.18
CA PRO A 327 20.97 -14.64 -6.97
C PRO A 327 20.38 -13.63 -5.98
N VAL A 328 19.27 -14.01 -5.36
CA VAL A 328 18.67 -13.30 -4.21
C VAL A 328 18.67 -14.24 -3.01
N TRP A 329 18.50 -13.72 -1.80
CA TRP A 329 18.67 -14.50 -0.58
C TRP A 329 17.68 -15.67 -0.51
N TRP A 330 16.39 -15.38 -0.71
CA TRP A 330 15.34 -16.39 -0.78
C TRP A 330 14.67 -16.41 -2.15
N VAL A 331 14.49 -17.60 -2.69
CA VAL A 331 13.65 -17.86 -3.87
C VAL A 331 12.72 -19.00 -3.54
N TRP A 332 11.42 -18.78 -3.62
CA TRP A 332 10.43 -19.84 -3.54
C TRP A 332 9.87 -20.13 -4.93
N LEU A 333 9.90 -21.39 -5.32
CA LEU A 333 9.40 -21.88 -6.60
C LEU A 333 8.07 -22.59 -6.39
N GLY A 334 7.02 -22.16 -7.09
CA GLY A 334 5.75 -22.86 -7.15
C GLY A 334 5.85 -24.18 -7.90
N SER A 335 4.80 -24.99 -7.81
CA SER A 335 4.75 -26.35 -8.38
C SER A 335 5.14 -26.40 -9.86
N GLY A 336 4.64 -25.45 -10.67
CA GLY A 336 5.01 -25.37 -12.08
C GLY A 336 6.50 -25.18 -12.31
N TYR A 337 7.18 -24.36 -11.49
CA TYR A 337 8.62 -24.18 -11.57
C TYR A 337 9.39 -25.39 -11.03
N VAL A 338 8.88 -26.03 -9.97
CA VAL A 338 9.46 -27.26 -9.41
C VAL A 338 9.46 -28.38 -10.44
N ASP A 339 8.37 -28.54 -11.20
CA ASP A 339 8.25 -29.56 -12.23
C ASP A 339 9.31 -29.38 -13.34
N VAL A 340 9.46 -28.15 -13.84
CA VAL A 340 10.43 -27.87 -14.93
C VAL A 340 11.87 -27.79 -14.44
N ALA A 341 12.10 -27.42 -13.18
CA ALA A 341 13.44 -27.30 -12.59
C ALA A 341 13.87 -28.56 -11.81
N GLY A 342 13.03 -29.58 -11.69
CA GLY A 342 13.25 -30.74 -10.81
C GLY A 342 14.59 -31.45 -11.01
N GLY A 343 15.07 -31.56 -12.26
CA GLY A 343 16.39 -32.13 -12.56
C GLY A 343 17.54 -31.29 -11.99
N PHE A 344 17.45 -29.96 -12.05
CA PHE A 344 18.43 -29.09 -11.41
C PHE A 344 18.31 -29.12 -9.89
N LEU A 345 17.09 -29.05 -9.35
CA LEU A 345 16.85 -29.08 -7.91
C LEU A 345 17.32 -30.39 -7.24
N GLY A 346 17.25 -31.51 -7.97
CA GLY A 346 17.67 -32.82 -7.47
C GLY A 346 19.17 -33.07 -7.44
N SER A 347 19.94 -32.47 -8.38
CA SER A 347 21.38 -32.80 -8.51
C SER A 347 22.30 -31.67 -8.98
N GLY A 348 21.75 -30.53 -9.39
CA GLY A 348 22.52 -29.40 -9.94
C GLY A 348 22.76 -28.26 -8.96
N VAL A 349 22.09 -28.27 -7.80
CA VAL A 349 22.17 -27.19 -6.82
C VAL A 349 23.54 -27.17 -6.13
N PRO A 350 24.15 -25.97 -5.95
CA PRO A 350 25.34 -25.83 -5.10
C PRO A 350 25.13 -26.37 -3.69
N SER A 351 26.11 -27.06 -3.13
CA SER A 351 26.03 -27.63 -1.77
C SER A 351 25.94 -26.57 -0.67
N SER A 352 26.25 -25.32 -0.98
CA SER A 352 26.13 -24.19 -0.05
C SER A 352 24.69 -23.68 0.07
N TRP A 353 23.80 -24.05 -0.86
CA TRP A 353 22.40 -23.63 -0.81
C TRP A 353 21.59 -24.58 0.06
N ARG A 354 20.58 -24.03 0.72
CA ARG A 354 19.57 -24.81 1.41
C ARG A 354 18.33 -24.89 0.53
N VAL A 355 17.93 -26.11 0.17
CA VAL A 355 16.73 -26.38 -0.63
C VAL A 355 15.81 -27.26 0.18
N VAL A 356 14.63 -26.74 0.52
CA VAL A 356 13.67 -27.40 1.41
C VAL A 356 12.24 -27.27 0.88
N PRO A 357 11.32 -28.19 1.23
CA PRO A 357 9.90 -28.02 0.94
C PRO A 357 9.39 -26.70 1.51
N GLY A 358 8.70 -25.92 0.68
CA GLY A 358 8.21 -24.57 1.01
C GLY A 358 6.71 -24.48 1.25
N GLY A 359 6.01 -25.62 1.41
CA GLY A 359 4.55 -25.67 1.49
C GLY A 359 3.85 -25.45 0.15
N GLY A 360 2.56 -25.82 0.05
CA GLY A 360 1.76 -25.61 -1.18
C GLY A 360 2.26 -26.35 -2.42
N GLY A 361 3.11 -27.36 -2.26
CA GLY A 361 3.78 -28.05 -3.38
C GLY A 361 5.01 -27.32 -3.94
N GLY A 362 5.40 -26.18 -3.35
CA GLY A 362 6.59 -25.43 -3.76
C GLY A 362 7.86 -25.79 -2.98
N VAL A 363 8.97 -25.21 -3.43
CA VAL A 363 10.31 -25.42 -2.88
C VAL A 363 10.94 -24.07 -2.56
N LEU A 364 11.45 -23.93 -1.34
CA LEU A 364 12.28 -22.80 -0.94
C LEU A 364 13.76 -23.09 -1.25
N ILE A 365 14.41 -22.12 -1.87
CA ILE A 365 15.85 -22.06 -2.12
C ILE A 365 16.39 -20.86 -1.34
N GLU A 366 17.32 -21.14 -0.44
CA GLU A 366 18.08 -20.16 0.31
C GLU A 366 19.53 -20.20 -0.20
N THR A 367 19.95 -19.13 -0.87
CA THR A 367 21.24 -19.09 -1.59
C THR A 367 22.43 -18.81 -0.68
N SER A 368 22.17 -18.34 0.55
CA SER A 368 23.15 -18.00 1.58
C SER A 368 22.54 -18.22 2.97
N PRO A 369 23.31 -18.72 3.96
CA PRO A 369 22.84 -18.87 5.34
C PRO A 369 22.64 -17.54 6.09
N SER A 370 23.09 -16.43 5.52
CA SER A 370 22.94 -15.08 6.06
C SER A 370 22.38 -14.11 5.01
N PRO A 371 21.64 -13.07 5.43
CA PRO A 371 21.16 -12.04 4.52
C PRO A 371 22.35 -11.25 3.98
N VAL A 372 22.59 -11.35 2.66
CA VAL A 372 23.68 -10.64 2.00
C VAL A 372 23.11 -9.93 0.77
N ALA A 373 23.35 -8.62 0.69
CA ALA A 373 23.01 -7.84 -0.50
C ALA A 373 23.86 -8.30 -1.69
N HIS A 374 23.31 -8.18 -2.90
CA HIS A 374 23.96 -8.64 -4.14
C HIS A 374 25.28 -7.89 -4.49
N GLY A 375 25.77 -6.98 -3.64
CA GLY A 375 27.04 -6.26 -3.84
C GLY A 375 28.29 -7.16 -3.98
N GLU A 376 28.24 -8.39 -3.47
CA GLU A 376 29.38 -9.34 -3.50
C GLU A 376 29.20 -10.55 -4.42
N ALA A 377 27.98 -10.85 -4.89
CA ALA A 377 27.71 -12.01 -5.75
C ALA A 377 27.88 -11.63 -7.23
N GLY A 378 28.84 -12.25 -7.91
CA GLY A 378 29.13 -11.95 -9.32
C GLY A 378 27.91 -12.06 -10.24
N ARG A 379 27.78 -11.12 -11.19
CA ARG A 379 26.77 -11.21 -12.27
C ARG A 379 27.04 -12.44 -13.13
N GLY A 380 26.19 -13.46 -12.98
CA GLY A 380 26.02 -14.55 -13.96
C GLY A 380 26.17 -15.95 -13.38
N GLY A 381 25.17 -16.80 -13.66
CA GLY A 381 25.29 -18.25 -13.53
C GLY A 381 24.87 -18.87 -12.19
N TRP A 382 24.07 -18.18 -11.38
CA TRP A 382 23.53 -18.80 -10.16
C TRP A 382 22.56 -19.95 -10.48
N PHE A 383 21.72 -19.77 -11.50
CA PHE A 383 20.81 -20.79 -12.04
C PHE A 383 21.12 -21.10 -13.52
N PRO A 384 20.74 -22.28 -14.06
CA PRO A 384 20.94 -22.57 -15.47
C PRO A 384 20.28 -21.54 -16.41
N LYS A 385 21.00 -21.20 -17.50
CA LYS A 385 20.70 -20.06 -18.38
C LYS A 385 19.38 -20.18 -19.16
N GLU A 386 18.78 -21.37 -19.17
CA GLU A 386 17.48 -21.63 -19.75
C GLU A 386 16.33 -21.14 -18.89
N PHE A 387 16.52 -20.97 -17.58
CA PHE A 387 15.52 -20.41 -16.65
C PHE A 387 15.65 -18.90 -16.42
N LEU A 388 16.76 -18.31 -16.89
CA LEU A 388 17.03 -16.89 -16.75
C LEU A 388 16.57 -16.12 -18.00
N PRO A 389 15.85 -14.99 -17.83
CA PRO A 389 15.50 -14.13 -18.94
C PRO A 389 16.74 -13.46 -19.51
N ARG A 390 16.70 -13.12 -20.81
CA ARG A 390 17.84 -12.55 -21.53
C ARG A 390 17.54 -11.14 -21.97
N LYS A 391 18.51 -10.24 -21.83
CA LYS A 391 18.35 -8.89 -22.36
C LYS A 391 18.35 -8.96 -23.90
N ARG A 392 17.36 -8.33 -24.54
CA ARG A 392 17.30 -8.29 -26.01
C ARG A 392 18.55 -7.60 -26.57
N LEU A 393 19.08 -8.14 -27.67
CA LEU A 393 20.23 -7.58 -28.39
C LEU A 393 19.90 -6.23 -29.03
N PHE A 394 18.64 -6.03 -29.43
CA PHE A 394 18.13 -4.78 -29.99
C PHE A 394 16.85 -4.35 -29.28
N GLY A 395 16.75 -3.06 -28.91
CA GLY A 395 15.60 -2.48 -28.21
C GLY A 395 15.69 -2.48 -26.68
N ARG A 396 14.69 -1.86 -26.02
CA ARG A 396 14.52 -1.91 -24.55
C ARG A 396 13.59 -3.07 -24.20
N GLY A 397 14.10 -4.14 -23.61
CA GLY A 397 13.26 -5.25 -23.13
C GLY A 397 14.02 -6.55 -22.86
N TRP A 398 13.27 -7.52 -22.36
CA TRP A 398 13.75 -8.86 -22.04
C TRP A 398 13.13 -9.89 -22.98
N GLU A 399 13.88 -10.95 -23.26
CA GLU A 399 13.39 -12.20 -23.83
C GLU A 399 13.07 -13.14 -22.67
N PRO A 400 11.93 -13.84 -22.72
CA PRO A 400 11.62 -14.87 -21.75
C PRO A 400 12.70 -15.94 -21.66
N ALA A 401 12.83 -16.52 -20.47
CA ALA A 401 13.50 -17.79 -20.24
C ALA A 401 12.96 -18.86 -21.19
N ARG A 402 13.85 -19.74 -21.65
CA ARG A 402 13.50 -20.86 -22.54
C ARG A 402 12.70 -21.93 -21.81
N THR A 403 13.00 -22.11 -20.54
CA THR A 403 12.32 -23.06 -19.65
C THR A 403 11.61 -22.28 -18.57
N ARG A 404 10.28 -22.31 -18.63
CA ARG A 404 9.37 -21.72 -17.65
C ARG A 404 8.08 -22.55 -17.63
N PRO A 405 7.30 -22.50 -16.54
CA PRO A 405 6.01 -23.16 -16.52
C PRO A 405 5.10 -22.64 -17.64
N GLN A 406 4.23 -23.49 -18.13
CA GLN A 406 3.18 -23.10 -19.06
C GLN A 406 1.95 -22.70 -18.25
N TRP A 407 1.72 -21.39 -18.16
CA TRP A 407 0.55 -20.83 -17.47
C TRP A 407 -0.56 -20.59 -18.51
N GLY A 408 -1.70 -21.25 -18.33
CA GLY A 408 -2.77 -21.33 -19.33
C GLY A 408 -2.65 -22.63 -20.14
N GLY A 409 -3.63 -23.51 -19.98
CA GLY A 409 -3.70 -24.75 -20.75
C GLY A 409 -4.00 -24.47 -22.23
N ASP A 410 -3.47 -25.32 -23.10
CA ASP A 410 -4.02 -25.55 -24.44
C ASP A 410 -5.40 -26.21 -24.36
#